data_AF-A3TMU7-F1
#
_entry.id   AF-A3TMU7-F1
#
_cell.length_a   1.000
_cell.length_b   1.000
_cell.length_c   1.000
_cell.angle_alpha   90.00
_cell.angle_beta   90.00
_cell.angle_gamma   90.00
#
_symmetry.space_group_name_H-M   'P 1'
#
loop_
_entity.id
_entity.type
_entity.pdbx_description
1 polymer ?
#
loop_
_entity_poly.entity_id
_entity_poly.type
_entity_poly.pdbx_seq_one_letter_code
_entity_poly.pdbx_strand_id
1 'polypeptide(L)'
;MPGHELFDTVTLDRFNDVLLTKAPRPHVLLDVAEQRNDIAQRLELAAARGLVGTPVFKDRPPPRRTVTLEPDQTAYRNQGGRGTCYAFATVAAMEAAYRRDHGVVLDLSEDFLFHLNKVAELFDFYLGGSPAHENNTSYEGFQGSSDIVAKVARCAIPDEAAAPYRSDVELETIRTSDPAIGTLDWTTSTQDQFDRFEFDERYIPTPARYAARYRVRSLQFLPSASRENVMAVIDAGHEVITDIPGHCFLIIGYDLTTEEWIVKNSWGSPGPERWSMATTPLLGGTYITAMEPPDAARDLEATWIGRWHMNHDGWQGQLVLRRTQNFRAADGDFTKVGDYFFNGGPARQVNGRTEDDGRQLHFWIADQAGRITPGMQSGQEFRAYQFTREDGLAAGVTWWNGCPFGVTMARAAIPSPLRSAGWQGDWEMNHDGWHGRLSITSTGPWAGTYTPDGGAPLALRDFVAPDGYQLSFSIPFADDNIQRFTLLNHTQESGRFSGTTVWAGMTFGVQGRRARPQWGRVKDLNRVRIPRIG
;
A
#
# COMPACT_ATOMS: atom_id res chain seq x y z
N MET A 1 -21.63 9.81 -53.87
CA MET A 1 -21.75 8.35 -53.70
C MET A 1 -21.18 7.70 -54.96
N PRO A 2 -20.26 6.72 -54.88
CA PRO A 2 -19.60 6.12 -53.71
C PRO A 2 -18.28 6.87 -53.41
N GLY A 3 -17.63 6.81 -52.26
CA GLY A 3 -17.54 5.78 -51.23
C GLY A 3 -16.05 5.58 -50.97
N HIS A 4 -15.49 6.35 -50.03
CA HIS A 4 -14.15 6.10 -49.50
C HIS A 4 -14.28 6.02 -47.98
N GLU A 5 -14.67 4.82 -47.53
CA GLU A 5 -14.22 4.29 -46.26
C GLU A 5 -12.68 4.26 -46.29
N LEU A 6 -12.06 5.05 -45.43
CA LEU A 6 -10.70 4.79 -44.96
C LEU A 6 -10.72 5.09 -43.46
N PHE A 7 -11.40 4.19 -42.73
CA PHE A 7 -10.85 3.78 -41.44
C PHE A 7 -9.45 3.26 -41.74
N ASP A 8 -8.45 3.78 -41.05
CA ASP A 8 -7.15 3.13 -41.00
C ASP A 8 -7.34 1.82 -40.23
N THR A 9 -7.77 0.80 -40.97
CA THR A 9 -8.09 -0.54 -40.44
C THR A 9 -6.88 -1.13 -39.75
N VAL A 10 -5.64 -0.73 -40.07
CA VAL A 10 -4.44 -1.24 -39.39
C VAL A 10 -4.37 -0.80 -37.92
N THR A 11 -4.87 0.40 -37.59
CA THR A 11 -4.86 0.95 -36.22
C THR A 11 -6.06 0.47 -35.41
N LEU A 12 -7.21 0.26 -36.05
CA LEU A 12 -8.41 -0.34 -35.45
C LEU A 12 -8.33 -1.88 -35.32
N ASP A 13 -7.64 -2.55 -36.25
CA ASP A 13 -7.39 -4.00 -36.20
C ASP A 13 -6.35 -4.34 -35.13
N ARG A 14 -5.37 -3.47 -34.85
CA ARG A 14 -4.51 -3.62 -33.66
C ARG A 14 -5.28 -3.47 -32.36
N PHE A 15 -6.24 -2.55 -32.32
CA PHE A 15 -7.13 -2.36 -31.16
C PHE A 15 -8.04 -3.58 -30.96
N ASN A 16 -8.63 -4.11 -32.03
CA ASN A 16 -9.48 -5.29 -32.00
C ASN A 16 -8.71 -6.61 -31.80
N ASP A 17 -7.52 -6.80 -32.36
CA ASP A 17 -6.73 -8.04 -32.23
C ASP A 17 -6.19 -8.23 -30.81
N VAL A 18 -5.87 -7.15 -30.10
CA VAL A 18 -5.50 -7.19 -28.67
C VAL A 18 -6.73 -7.52 -27.79
N LEU A 19 -7.93 -7.10 -28.20
CA LEU A 19 -9.18 -7.32 -27.48
C LEU A 19 -9.87 -8.67 -27.79
N LEU A 20 -9.70 -9.22 -29.01
CA LEU A 20 -10.47 -10.37 -29.52
C LEU A 20 -9.70 -11.71 -29.50
N THR A 21 -8.38 -11.73 -29.32
CA THR A 21 -7.59 -12.99 -29.29
C THR A 21 -7.68 -13.76 -27.98
N LYS A 22 -8.39 -13.23 -26.98
CA LYS A 22 -8.67 -13.91 -25.71
C LYS A 22 -10.19 -14.04 -25.59
N ALA A 23 -10.68 -15.25 -25.28
CA ALA A 23 -12.09 -15.51 -25.00
C ALA A 23 -12.70 -14.40 -24.12
N PRO A 24 -13.96 -13.99 -24.34
CA PRO A 24 -14.57 -12.87 -23.64
C PRO A 24 -14.43 -13.05 -22.13
N ARG A 25 -13.54 -12.27 -21.52
CA ARG A 25 -13.32 -12.25 -20.08
C ARG A 25 -14.42 -11.37 -19.48
N PRO A 26 -15.17 -11.85 -18.49
CA PRO A 26 -16.44 -11.24 -18.11
C PRO A 26 -16.38 -9.81 -17.54
N HIS A 27 -15.19 -9.20 -17.34
CA HIS A 27 -15.08 -7.91 -16.64
C HIS A 27 -14.03 -6.94 -17.20
N VAL A 28 -13.56 -7.10 -18.44
CA VAL A 28 -12.95 -5.95 -19.12
C VAL A 28 -14.07 -4.93 -19.33
N LEU A 29 -13.83 -3.65 -19.01
CA LEU A 29 -14.71 -2.54 -19.44
C LEU A 29 -14.72 -2.49 -20.98
N LEU A 30 -15.37 -3.47 -21.62
CA LEU A 30 -15.55 -3.57 -23.07
C LEU A 30 -16.77 -2.77 -23.50
N ASP A 31 -17.70 -2.47 -22.57
CA ASP A 31 -18.77 -1.54 -22.88
C ASP A 31 -18.28 -0.10 -22.71
N VAL A 32 -17.97 0.52 -23.83
CA VAL A 32 -17.64 1.95 -23.93
C VAL A 32 -18.72 2.81 -23.26
N ALA A 33 -19.98 2.36 -23.22
CA ALA A 33 -21.05 3.07 -22.51
C ALA A 33 -20.88 3.01 -20.99
N GLU A 34 -20.47 1.87 -20.43
CA GLU A 34 -20.18 1.72 -19.00
C GLU A 34 -18.99 2.60 -18.59
N GLN A 35 -17.91 2.56 -19.37
CA GLN A 35 -16.74 3.42 -19.15
C GLN A 35 -17.13 4.91 -19.18
N ARG A 36 -17.95 5.32 -20.15
CA ARG A 36 -18.43 6.71 -20.25
C ARG A 36 -19.25 7.14 -19.04
N ASN A 37 -20.14 6.27 -18.55
CA ASN A 37 -20.97 6.57 -17.38
C ASN A 37 -20.13 6.69 -16.12
N ASP A 38 -19.14 5.81 -15.95
CA ASP A 38 -18.20 5.85 -14.82
C ASP A 38 -17.37 7.14 -14.81
N ILE A 39 -16.85 7.55 -15.97
CA ILE A 39 -16.11 8.82 -16.12
C ILE A 39 -17.00 10.03 -15.78
N ALA A 40 -18.25 10.03 -16.25
CA ALA A 40 -19.19 11.10 -15.95
C ALA A 40 -19.48 11.21 -14.45
N GLN A 41 -19.72 10.07 -13.78
CA GLN A 41 -19.94 10.02 -12.34
C GLN A 41 -18.73 10.52 -11.54
N ARG A 42 -17.51 10.14 -11.96
CA ARG A 42 -16.26 10.61 -11.33
C ARG A 42 -16.07 12.12 -11.49
N LEU A 43 -16.43 12.68 -12.65
CA LEU A 43 -16.40 14.12 -12.87
C LEU A 43 -17.40 14.87 -11.96
N GLU A 44 -18.60 14.34 -11.76
CA GLU A 44 -19.58 14.91 -10.82
C GLU A 44 -19.05 14.90 -9.38
N LEU A 45 -18.45 13.79 -8.94
CA LEU A 45 -17.82 13.69 -7.61
C LEU A 45 -16.64 14.66 -7.46
N ALA A 46 -15.82 14.81 -8.49
CA ALA A 46 -14.72 15.79 -8.52
C ALA A 46 -15.25 17.22 -8.41
N ALA A 47 -16.33 17.55 -9.13
CA ALA A 47 -16.97 18.85 -9.08
C ALA A 47 -17.51 19.15 -7.67
N ALA A 48 -18.17 18.18 -7.04
CA ALA A 48 -18.66 18.30 -5.67
C ALA A 48 -17.53 18.56 -4.65
N ARG A 49 -16.30 18.14 -4.96
CA ARG A 49 -15.10 18.36 -4.14
C ARG A 49 -14.29 19.59 -4.53
N GLY A 50 -14.73 20.37 -5.52
CA GLY A 50 -13.99 21.52 -6.03
C GLY A 50 -12.67 21.15 -6.74
N LEU A 51 -12.55 19.92 -7.22
CA LEU A 51 -11.36 19.40 -7.92
C LEU A 51 -11.43 19.59 -9.44
N VAL A 52 -12.51 20.14 -9.96
CA VAL A 52 -12.64 20.50 -11.38
C VAL A 52 -11.99 21.86 -11.61
N GLY A 53 -11.08 21.93 -12.57
CA GLY A 53 -10.42 23.17 -12.91
C GLY A 53 -9.87 23.18 -14.32
N THR A 54 -9.88 24.36 -14.93
CA THR A 54 -9.06 24.68 -16.10
C THR A 54 -8.10 25.78 -15.69
N PRO A 55 -6.81 25.71 -16.05
CA PRO A 55 -5.91 26.82 -15.81
C PRO A 55 -6.44 28.05 -16.55
N VAL A 56 -6.84 29.08 -15.80
CA VAL A 56 -7.37 30.32 -16.38
C VAL A 56 -6.19 31.19 -16.81
N PHE A 57 -5.87 31.19 -18.10
CA PHE A 57 -4.99 32.21 -18.67
C PHE A 57 -5.80 33.48 -18.91
N LYS A 58 -5.64 34.46 -18.02
CA LYS A 58 -6.34 35.76 -18.12
C LYS A 58 -5.95 36.58 -19.34
N ASP A 59 -4.89 36.23 -20.06
CA ASP A 59 -4.46 36.89 -21.28
C ASP A 59 -3.96 35.83 -22.27
N ARG A 60 -4.83 35.30 -23.13
CA ARG A 60 -4.45 34.29 -24.12
C ARG A 60 -3.70 34.98 -25.28
N PRO A 61 -2.38 34.79 -25.47
CA PRO A 61 -1.83 34.88 -26.81
C PRO A 61 -2.56 33.85 -27.70
N PRO A 62 -2.66 34.07 -29.02
CA PRO A 62 -3.25 33.10 -29.93
C PRO A 62 -2.60 31.72 -29.70
N PRO A 63 -3.37 30.62 -29.72
CA PRO A 63 -2.83 29.31 -29.43
C PRO A 63 -1.63 29.05 -30.33
N ARG A 64 -0.51 28.66 -29.72
CA ARG A 64 0.70 28.33 -30.48
C ARG A 64 0.35 27.24 -31.48
N ARG A 65 0.88 27.34 -32.71
CA ARG A 65 0.59 26.33 -33.75
C ARG A 65 0.99 24.92 -33.32
N THR A 66 2.04 24.80 -32.51
CA THR A 66 2.50 23.53 -31.96
C THR A 66 3.02 23.77 -30.54
N VAL A 67 2.63 22.90 -29.61
CA VAL A 67 3.14 22.87 -28.23
C VAL A 67 3.53 21.43 -27.91
N THR A 68 4.68 21.24 -27.28
CA THR A 68 5.14 19.94 -26.83
C THR A 68 5.85 20.05 -25.48
N LEU A 69 5.48 19.16 -24.56
CA LEU A 69 6.10 18.90 -23.27
C LEU A 69 7.00 17.65 -23.31
N GLU A 70 7.24 17.11 -24.50
CA GLU A 70 8.19 16.00 -24.73
C GLU A 70 9.56 16.19 -24.06
N PRO A 71 10.17 17.40 -24.02
CA PRO A 71 11.46 17.59 -23.36
C PRO A 71 11.49 17.20 -21.87
N ASP A 72 10.34 17.23 -21.19
CA ASP A 72 10.20 16.87 -19.77
C ASP A 72 9.91 15.38 -19.57
N GLN A 73 9.59 14.64 -20.64
CA GLN A 73 9.25 13.22 -20.55
C GLN A 73 10.48 12.34 -20.31
N THR A 74 10.27 11.26 -19.55
CA THR A 74 11.15 10.09 -19.45
C THR A 74 10.99 9.16 -20.67
N ALA A 75 11.75 8.07 -20.71
CA ALA A 75 11.66 7.06 -21.77
C ALA A 75 10.22 6.51 -21.97
N TYR A 76 9.93 6.09 -23.20
CA TYR A 76 8.66 5.44 -23.56
C TYR A 76 8.69 3.98 -23.13
N ARG A 77 7.60 3.51 -22.52
CA ARG A 77 7.49 2.17 -21.91
C ARG A 77 6.45 1.29 -22.60
N ASN A 78 6.43 0.01 -22.23
CA ASN A 78 5.53 -0.98 -22.82
C ASN A 78 4.79 -1.78 -21.74
N GLN A 79 3.47 -1.63 -21.70
CA GLN A 79 2.60 -2.34 -20.77
C GLN A 79 2.37 -3.82 -21.16
N GLY A 80 2.72 -4.22 -22.38
CA GLY A 80 2.39 -5.53 -22.93
C GLY A 80 0.88 -5.79 -23.00
N GLY A 81 0.46 -7.03 -22.78
CA GLY A 81 -0.94 -7.45 -22.83
C GLY A 81 -1.75 -7.21 -21.54
N ARG A 82 -1.21 -6.48 -20.56
CA ARG A 82 -1.74 -6.44 -19.19
C ARG A 82 -2.89 -5.46 -18.93
N GLY A 83 -3.20 -4.56 -19.85
CA GLY A 83 -4.28 -3.59 -19.65
C GLY A 83 -4.06 -2.61 -18.47
N THR A 84 -2.81 -2.21 -18.22
CA THR A 84 -2.34 -1.30 -17.16
C THR A 84 -2.14 0.15 -17.63
N CYS A 85 -2.68 0.52 -18.79
CA CYS A 85 -2.39 1.79 -19.49
C CYS A 85 -2.60 3.05 -18.64
N TYR A 86 -3.65 3.08 -17.83
CA TYR A 86 -3.95 4.19 -16.92
C TYR A 86 -2.87 4.38 -15.84
N ALA A 87 -2.23 3.30 -15.38
CA ALA A 87 -1.10 3.38 -14.45
C ALA A 87 0.14 3.94 -15.16
N PHE A 88 0.43 3.48 -16.38
CA PHE A 88 1.54 4.02 -17.19
C PHE A 88 1.36 5.51 -17.53
N ALA A 89 0.17 5.92 -17.97
CA ALA A 89 -0.11 7.31 -18.27
C ALA A 89 0.05 8.21 -17.03
N THR A 90 -0.37 7.70 -15.86
CA THR A 90 -0.23 8.41 -14.58
C THR A 90 1.23 8.49 -14.12
N VAL A 91 1.97 7.37 -14.17
CA VAL A 91 3.40 7.36 -13.81
C VAL A 91 4.20 8.28 -14.72
N ALA A 92 3.97 8.24 -16.03
CA ALA A 92 4.63 9.15 -16.97
C ALA A 92 4.34 10.64 -16.66
N ALA A 93 3.09 10.96 -16.28
CA ALA A 93 2.74 12.31 -15.86
C ALA A 93 3.42 12.71 -14.54
N MET A 94 3.51 11.80 -13.57
CA MET A 94 4.21 12.03 -12.30
C MET A 94 5.70 12.26 -12.51
N GLU A 95 6.36 11.44 -13.33
CA GLU A 95 7.79 11.57 -13.65
C GLU A 95 8.08 12.91 -14.33
N ALA A 96 7.25 13.31 -15.29
CA ALA A 96 7.37 14.61 -15.96
C ALA A 96 7.15 15.77 -14.99
N ALA A 97 6.14 15.68 -14.11
CA ALA A 97 5.88 16.67 -13.08
C ALA A 97 7.03 16.79 -12.07
N TYR A 98 7.63 15.67 -11.63
CA TYR A 98 8.81 15.69 -10.77
C TYR A 98 10.01 16.36 -11.43
N ARG A 99 10.23 16.11 -12.71
CA ARG A 99 11.31 16.76 -13.46
C ARG A 99 11.11 18.26 -13.59
N ARG A 100 9.87 18.69 -13.85
CA ARG A 100 9.51 20.11 -13.96
C ARG A 100 9.55 20.84 -12.63
N ASP A 101 8.96 20.26 -11.58
CA ASP A 101 8.78 20.90 -10.28
C ASP A 101 10.08 20.87 -9.44
N HIS A 102 10.86 19.79 -9.57
CA HIS A 102 12.00 19.51 -8.67
C HIS A 102 13.33 19.24 -9.39
N GLY A 103 13.34 19.19 -10.73
CA GLY A 103 14.57 18.93 -11.51
C GLY A 103 15.10 17.51 -11.39
N VAL A 104 14.30 16.56 -10.90
CA VAL A 104 14.70 15.16 -10.71
C VAL A 104 14.14 14.26 -11.80
N VAL A 105 14.95 13.31 -12.26
CA VAL A 105 14.52 12.25 -13.18
C VAL A 105 14.27 11.01 -12.34
N LEU A 106 13.04 10.49 -12.40
CA LEU A 106 12.61 9.31 -11.67
C LEU A 106 12.25 8.19 -12.64
N ASP A 107 12.25 6.96 -12.09
CA ASP A 107 11.78 5.74 -12.73
C ASP A 107 10.82 5.09 -11.74
N LEU A 108 9.52 5.42 -11.83
CA LEU A 108 8.52 5.02 -10.83
C LEU A 108 7.82 3.71 -11.23
N SER A 109 7.31 2.98 -10.23
CA SER A 109 6.70 1.66 -10.44
C SER A 109 5.24 1.73 -10.91
N GLU A 110 4.99 1.38 -12.17
CA GLU A 110 3.62 1.19 -12.68
C GLU A 110 2.91 -0.02 -12.06
N ASP A 111 3.64 -1.11 -11.79
CA ASP A 111 3.03 -2.33 -11.25
C ASP A 111 2.56 -2.13 -9.81
N PHE A 112 3.31 -1.37 -9.01
CA PHE A 112 2.90 -1.01 -7.66
C PHE A 112 1.63 -0.17 -7.67
N LEU A 113 1.57 0.85 -8.54
CA LEU A 113 0.38 1.69 -8.69
C LEU A 113 -0.83 0.87 -9.15
N PHE A 114 -0.64 0.02 -10.15
CA PHE A 114 -1.68 -0.85 -10.66
C PHE A 114 -2.17 -1.83 -9.59
N HIS A 115 -1.26 -2.50 -8.88
CA HIS A 115 -1.58 -3.37 -7.76
C HIS A 115 -2.38 -2.62 -6.68
N LEU A 116 -1.92 -1.45 -6.24
CA LEU A 116 -2.64 -0.63 -5.26
C LEU A 116 -4.05 -0.29 -5.73
N ASN A 117 -4.21 0.06 -7.01
CA ASN A 117 -5.51 0.36 -7.59
C ASN A 117 -6.50 -0.80 -7.44
N LYS A 118 -6.01 -2.03 -7.65
CA LYS A 118 -6.80 -3.26 -7.63
C LYS A 118 -7.16 -3.70 -6.22
N VAL A 119 -6.18 -3.76 -5.35
CA VAL A 119 -6.37 -4.38 -4.03
C VAL A 119 -7.00 -3.43 -3.02
N ALA A 120 -6.76 -2.13 -3.17
CA ALA A 120 -7.11 -1.17 -2.13
C ALA A 120 -8.54 -0.62 -2.25
N GLU A 121 -9.22 -0.81 -3.38
CA GLU A 121 -10.63 -0.45 -3.48
C GLU A 121 -11.54 -1.53 -2.89
N LEU A 122 -12.57 -1.09 -2.18
CA LEU A 122 -13.68 -1.92 -1.73
C LEU A 122 -14.82 -1.74 -2.73
N PHE A 123 -15.46 -2.84 -3.17
CA PHE A 123 -16.62 -2.72 -4.05
C PHE A 123 -17.77 -1.95 -3.39
N ASP A 124 -18.46 -1.10 -4.16
CA ASP A 124 -19.64 -0.36 -3.64
C ASP A 124 -20.76 -1.31 -3.20
N PHE A 125 -20.90 -2.44 -3.90
CA PHE A 125 -21.88 -3.48 -3.57
C PHE A 125 -21.37 -4.47 -2.53
N TYR A 126 -20.23 -4.22 -1.88
CA TYR A 126 -19.58 -5.17 -0.98
C TYR A 126 -20.52 -5.83 0.03
N LEU A 127 -21.44 -5.09 0.67
CA LEU A 127 -22.34 -5.70 1.66
C LEU A 127 -23.33 -6.70 1.03
N GLY A 128 -23.92 -6.34 -0.12
CA GLY A 128 -24.94 -7.15 -0.79
C GLY A 128 -24.43 -8.04 -1.93
N GLY A 129 -23.15 -7.96 -2.27
CA GLY A 129 -22.56 -8.62 -3.44
C GLY A 129 -22.53 -10.13 -3.34
N SER A 130 -22.50 -10.81 -4.48
CA SER A 130 -22.28 -12.27 -4.52
C SER A 130 -20.82 -12.75 -4.49
N PRO A 131 -19.78 -11.97 -4.90
CA PRO A 131 -18.42 -12.49 -4.91
C PRO A 131 -17.88 -12.82 -3.51
N ALA A 132 -17.06 -13.86 -3.40
CA ALA A 132 -16.41 -14.24 -2.15
C ALA A 132 -15.20 -13.35 -1.77
N HIS A 133 -14.87 -12.39 -2.63
CA HIS A 133 -13.85 -11.36 -2.44
C HIS A 133 -14.47 -9.96 -2.42
N GLU A 134 -13.71 -8.99 -1.93
CA GLU A 134 -14.17 -7.62 -1.64
C GLU A 134 -13.58 -6.56 -2.57
N ASN A 135 -12.62 -6.96 -3.40
CA ASN A 135 -11.79 -6.12 -4.24
C ASN A 135 -11.41 -6.85 -5.54
N ASN A 136 -10.74 -6.14 -6.44
CA ASN A 136 -10.28 -6.73 -7.70
C ASN A 136 -8.86 -7.32 -7.52
N THR A 137 -8.42 -8.10 -8.50
CA THR A 137 -7.07 -8.65 -8.57
C THR A 137 -6.24 -7.91 -9.62
N SER A 138 -4.94 -7.76 -9.37
CA SER A 138 -4.00 -7.26 -10.36
C SER A 138 -3.49 -8.35 -11.32
N TYR A 139 -3.90 -9.60 -11.12
CA TYR A 139 -3.70 -10.63 -12.13
C TYR A 139 -4.50 -10.32 -13.42
N GLU A 140 -5.63 -9.62 -13.29
CA GLU A 140 -6.48 -9.23 -14.41
C GLU A 140 -6.34 -7.76 -14.82
N GLY A 141 -6.38 -7.53 -16.13
CA GLY A 141 -6.18 -6.22 -16.76
C GLY A 141 -7.45 -5.42 -17.04
N PHE A 142 -7.25 -4.11 -17.22
CA PHE A 142 -8.19 -3.09 -17.72
C PHE A 142 -9.50 -2.88 -16.96
N GLN A 143 -9.40 -2.14 -15.83
CA GLN A 143 -10.52 -1.57 -15.05
C GLN A 143 -10.00 -0.32 -14.33
N GLY A 144 -9.74 0.75 -15.07
CA GLY A 144 -9.21 2.00 -14.52
C GLY A 144 -9.33 3.18 -15.49
N SER A 145 -9.11 4.38 -14.97
CA SER A 145 -9.25 5.65 -15.68
C SER A 145 -8.21 6.67 -15.20
N SER A 146 -8.19 7.84 -15.83
CA SER A 146 -7.30 8.96 -15.49
C SER A 146 -7.40 9.43 -14.04
N ASP A 147 -8.50 9.13 -13.36
CA ASP A 147 -8.74 9.53 -11.97
C ASP A 147 -7.91 8.73 -10.94
N ILE A 148 -7.17 7.69 -11.36
CA ILE A 148 -6.19 7.02 -10.50
C ILE A 148 -5.17 8.00 -9.90
N VAL A 149 -4.98 9.17 -10.53
CA VAL A 149 -4.20 10.29 -9.98
C VAL A 149 -4.70 10.66 -8.56
N ALA A 150 -6.00 10.57 -8.27
CA ALA A 150 -6.55 10.81 -6.94
C ALA A 150 -6.11 9.78 -5.89
N LYS A 151 -5.75 8.56 -6.31
CA LYS A 151 -5.17 7.55 -5.40
C LYS A 151 -3.73 7.89 -5.04
N VAL A 152 -2.93 8.29 -6.03
CA VAL A 152 -1.54 8.70 -5.78
C VAL A 152 -1.43 10.07 -5.12
N ALA A 153 -2.53 10.78 -4.91
CA ALA A 153 -2.57 11.91 -4.00
C ALA A 153 -2.64 11.48 -2.52
N ARG A 154 -3.17 10.28 -2.26
CA ARG A 154 -3.39 9.73 -0.91
C ARG A 154 -2.41 8.63 -0.53
N CYS A 155 -1.79 7.98 -1.51
CA CYS A 155 -0.81 6.92 -1.32
C CYS A 155 0.42 7.17 -2.17
N ALA A 156 1.59 6.97 -1.56
CA ALA A 156 2.83 7.05 -2.31
C ALA A 156 3.12 5.77 -3.10
N ILE A 157 3.95 5.92 -4.13
CA ILE A 157 4.54 4.80 -4.89
C ILE A 157 6.07 4.84 -4.78
N PRO A 158 6.75 3.68 -4.95
CA PRO A 158 8.20 3.61 -4.96
C PRO A 158 8.77 3.74 -6.38
N ASP A 159 10.09 3.74 -6.48
CA ASP A 159 10.81 3.53 -7.74
C ASP A 159 10.52 2.13 -8.32
N GLU A 160 10.61 2.00 -9.64
CA GLU A 160 10.46 0.77 -10.42
C GLU A 160 11.42 -0.33 -9.93
N ALA A 161 12.65 0.04 -9.55
CA ALA A 161 13.63 -0.90 -9.01
C ALA A 161 13.14 -1.62 -7.74
N ALA A 162 12.22 -1.03 -6.98
CA ALA A 162 11.67 -1.63 -5.76
C ALA A 162 10.51 -2.61 -6.06
N ALA A 163 9.73 -2.33 -7.11
CA ALA A 163 8.63 -3.19 -7.58
C ALA A 163 8.61 -3.21 -9.12
N PRO A 164 9.45 -4.06 -9.75
CA PRO A 164 9.57 -4.07 -11.21
C PRO A 164 8.29 -4.55 -11.90
N TYR A 165 8.00 -3.96 -13.05
CA TYR A 165 6.87 -4.30 -13.90
C TYR A 165 6.95 -5.73 -14.41
N ARG A 166 5.93 -6.53 -14.08
CA ARG A 166 5.82 -7.94 -14.47
C ARG A 166 5.00 -8.12 -15.73
N SER A 167 5.51 -8.96 -16.63
CA SER A 167 4.79 -9.48 -17.78
C SER A 167 3.70 -10.49 -17.40
N ASP A 168 2.77 -10.74 -18.32
CA ASP A 168 1.74 -11.80 -18.17
C ASP A 168 2.36 -13.16 -17.82
N VAL A 169 3.50 -13.50 -18.42
CA VAL A 169 4.19 -14.78 -18.23
C VAL A 169 4.78 -14.89 -16.82
N GLU A 170 5.36 -13.81 -16.30
CA GLU A 170 5.89 -13.78 -14.93
C GLU A 170 4.76 -13.88 -13.91
N LEU A 171 3.65 -13.17 -14.10
CA LEU A 171 2.49 -13.28 -13.21
C LEU A 171 1.90 -14.68 -13.21
N GLU A 172 1.81 -15.31 -14.37
CA GLU A 172 1.33 -16.69 -14.47
C GLU A 172 2.29 -17.67 -13.76
N THR A 173 3.60 -17.43 -13.84
CA THR A 173 4.60 -18.21 -13.11
C THR A 173 4.42 -18.06 -11.59
N ILE A 174 4.13 -16.85 -11.11
CA ILE A 174 3.84 -16.61 -9.69
C ILE A 174 2.54 -17.31 -9.29
N ARG A 175 1.45 -17.10 -10.03
CA ARG A 175 0.13 -17.71 -9.74
C ARG A 175 0.20 -19.24 -9.68
N THR A 176 0.92 -19.87 -10.61
CA THR A 176 1.00 -21.34 -10.69
C THR A 176 1.99 -21.97 -9.71
N SER A 177 2.84 -21.17 -9.07
CA SER A 177 3.84 -21.70 -8.13
C SER A 177 3.28 -22.10 -6.76
N ASP A 178 2.09 -21.61 -6.40
CA ASP A 178 1.33 -22.05 -5.22
C ASP A 178 -0.09 -22.45 -5.67
N PRO A 179 -0.43 -23.75 -5.69
CA PRO A 179 -1.77 -24.21 -6.04
C PRO A 179 -2.89 -23.60 -5.18
N ALA A 180 -2.59 -23.13 -3.96
CA ALA A 180 -3.56 -22.47 -3.08
C ALA A 180 -3.97 -21.08 -3.57
N ILE A 181 -3.25 -20.46 -4.51
CA ILE A 181 -3.66 -19.22 -5.18
C ILE A 181 -4.91 -19.45 -6.05
N GLY A 182 -5.06 -20.66 -6.61
CA GLY A 182 -6.20 -20.97 -7.48
C GLY A 182 -6.18 -20.21 -8.81
N THR A 183 -7.36 -20.01 -9.39
CA THR A 183 -7.57 -19.47 -10.74
C THR A 183 -7.71 -17.95 -10.80
N LEU A 184 -7.94 -17.31 -9.65
CA LEU A 184 -8.16 -15.86 -9.53
C LEU A 184 -9.34 -15.33 -10.37
N ASP A 185 -10.35 -16.16 -10.61
CA ASP A 185 -11.57 -15.77 -11.31
C ASP A 185 -12.59 -15.05 -10.40
N TRP A 186 -13.41 -14.20 -11.02
CA TRP A 186 -14.40 -13.37 -10.35
C TRP A 186 -15.41 -14.13 -9.47
N THR A 187 -15.88 -15.30 -9.90
CA THR A 187 -17.07 -15.92 -9.32
C THR A 187 -16.74 -16.90 -8.21
N THR A 188 -15.65 -17.65 -8.37
CA THR A 188 -15.33 -18.80 -7.52
C THR A 188 -14.10 -18.59 -6.64
N SER A 189 -13.25 -17.61 -6.97
CA SER A 189 -12.10 -17.33 -6.13
C SER A 189 -12.50 -16.66 -4.82
N THR A 190 -11.83 -17.07 -3.77
CA THR A 190 -11.98 -16.55 -2.41
C THR A 190 -11.07 -15.35 -2.18
N GLN A 191 -11.34 -14.57 -1.14
CA GLN A 191 -10.44 -13.49 -0.75
C GLN A 191 -9.02 -13.97 -0.39
N ASP A 192 -8.86 -15.12 0.29
CA ASP A 192 -7.51 -15.61 0.62
C ASP A 192 -6.71 -16.00 -0.64
N GLN A 193 -7.39 -16.52 -1.67
CA GLN A 193 -6.75 -16.79 -2.98
C GLN A 193 -6.21 -15.51 -3.62
N PHE A 194 -7.00 -14.44 -3.63
CA PHE A 194 -6.53 -13.13 -4.09
C PHE A 194 -5.34 -12.67 -3.24
N ASP A 195 -5.48 -12.63 -1.93
CA ASP A 195 -4.43 -12.18 -1.02
C ASP A 195 -3.13 -12.98 -1.12
N ARG A 196 -3.19 -14.27 -1.45
CA ARG A 196 -1.99 -15.10 -1.66
C ARG A 196 -1.21 -14.64 -2.87
N PHE A 197 -1.89 -14.27 -3.94
CA PHE A 197 -1.26 -13.71 -5.13
C PHE A 197 -0.79 -12.26 -4.92
N GLU A 198 -1.69 -11.39 -4.47
CA GLU A 198 -1.44 -9.95 -4.35
C GLU A 198 -0.31 -9.63 -3.36
N PHE A 199 -0.18 -10.44 -2.30
CA PHE A 199 0.86 -10.26 -1.28
C PHE A 199 1.94 -11.33 -1.33
N ASP A 200 2.15 -11.95 -2.50
CA ASP A 200 3.33 -12.78 -2.76
C ASP A 200 4.58 -11.90 -2.88
N GLU A 201 5.62 -12.20 -2.11
CA GLU A 201 6.87 -11.42 -2.10
C GLU A 201 7.64 -11.45 -3.43
N ARG A 202 7.29 -12.35 -4.36
CA ARG A 202 7.86 -12.36 -5.72
C ARG A 202 7.18 -11.36 -6.65
N TYR A 203 5.96 -10.96 -6.32
CA TYR A 203 5.19 -10.00 -7.11
C TYR A 203 5.43 -8.56 -6.65
N ILE A 204 4.76 -8.11 -5.60
CA ILE A 204 4.97 -6.80 -4.97
C ILE A 204 5.60 -7.00 -3.59
N PRO A 205 6.93 -6.91 -3.48
CA PRO A 205 7.64 -7.25 -2.26
C PRO A 205 7.40 -6.22 -1.15
N THR A 206 7.42 -6.67 0.10
CA THR A 206 7.25 -5.82 1.29
C THR A 206 8.25 -4.63 1.31
N PRO A 207 9.55 -4.78 0.97
CA PRO A 207 10.46 -3.65 0.82
C PRO A 207 9.99 -2.53 -0.11
N ALA A 208 9.21 -2.81 -1.16
CA ALA A 208 8.66 -1.77 -2.04
C ALA A 208 7.69 -0.84 -1.29
N ARG A 209 6.94 -1.39 -0.34
CA ARG A 209 6.01 -0.64 0.51
C ARG A 209 6.76 0.29 1.46
N TYR A 210 7.96 -0.10 1.91
CA TYR A 210 8.82 0.73 2.75
C TYR A 210 9.54 1.83 1.97
N ALA A 211 9.71 1.64 0.66
CA ALA A 211 10.33 2.60 -0.23
C ALA A 211 9.35 3.68 -0.75
N ALA A 212 8.04 3.42 -0.69
CA ALA A 212 7.00 4.29 -1.21
C ALA A 212 7.06 5.70 -0.59
N ARG A 213 7.30 6.72 -1.42
CA ARG A 213 7.42 8.13 -0.98
C ARG A 213 6.92 9.16 -2.00
N TYR A 214 6.93 8.80 -3.28
CA TYR A 214 6.54 9.72 -4.35
C TYR A 214 5.03 9.76 -4.49
N ARG A 215 4.45 10.95 -4.41
CA ARG A 215 3.00 11.13 -4.44
C ARG A 215 2.63 12.49 -5.02
N VAL A 216 1.44 12.57 -5.58
CA VAL A 216 0.85 13.82 -6.06
C VAL A 216 0.44 14.67 -4.86
N ARG A 217 0.77 15.96 -4.86
CA ARG A 217 0.28 16.91 -3.85
C ARG A 217 -1.06 17.49 -4.28
N SER A 218 -1.18 17.88 -5.54
CA SER A 218 -2.43 18.43 -6.09
C SER A 218 -2.64 18.04 -7.54
N LEU A 219 -3.92 17.89 -7.89
CA LEU A 219 -4.42 17.50 -9.20
C LEU A 219 -5.71 18.26 -9.53
N GLN A 220 -6.09 18.28 -10.79
CA GLN A 220 -7.39 18.77 -11.23
C GLN A 220 -7.97 17.87 -12.32
N PHE A 221 -9.30 17.79 -12.35
CA PHE A 221 -10.07 17.16 -13.43
C PHE A 221 -10.41 18.20 -14.49
N LEU A 222 -10.39 17.80 -15.76
CA LEU A 222 -10.90 18.62 -16.84
C LEU A 222 -12.41 18.87 -16.65
N PRO A 223 -12.92 20.11 -16.82
CA PRO A 223 -14.35 20.35 -16.76
C PRO A 223 -15.12 19.73 -17.92
N SER A 224 -14.44 19.51 -19.05
CA SER A 224 -14.92 18.67 -20.14
C SER A 224 -13.74 18.23 -21.00
N ALA A 225 -13.89 17.11 -21.69
CA ALA A 225 -12.90 16.57 -22.62
C ALA A 225 -12.82 17.33 -23.97
N SER A 226 -13.19 18.62 -23.98
CA SER A 226 -13.09 19.47 -25.18
C SER A 226 -11.64 19.75 -25.58
N ARG A 227 -11.42 19.93 -26.89
CA ARG A 227 -10.12 20.32 -27.46
C ARG A 227 -9.54 21.55 -26.77
N GLU A 228 -10.38 22.55 -26.51
CA GLU A 228 -9.98 23.83 -25.92
C GLU A 228 -9.46 23.69 -24.50
N ASN A 229 -10.07 22.81 -23.69
CA ASN A 229 -9.66 22.55 -22.32
C ASN A 229 -8.34 21.78 -22.26
N VAL A 230 -8.20 20.73 -23.09
CA VAL A 230 -6.95 19.96 -23.17
C VAL A 230 -5.80 20.88 -23.61
N MET A 231 -5.99 21.66 -24.67
CA MET A 231 -4.98 22.60 -25.14
C MET A 231 -4.63 23.65 -24.08
N ALA A 232 -5.61 24.17 -23.32
CA ALA A 232 -5.34 25.13 -22.24
C ALA A 232 -4.46 24.54 -21.13
N VAL A 233 -4.64 23.26 -20.80
CA VAL A 233 -3.80 22.57 -19.79
C VAL A 233 -2.38 22.35 -20.33
N ILE A 234 -2.26 21.94 -21.59
CA ILE A 234 -0.95 21.78 -22.25
C ILE A 234 -0.20 23.13 -22.37
N ASP A 235 -0.90 24.20 -22.74
CA ASP A 235 -0.37 25.57 -22.76
C ASP A 235 0.12 26.02 -21.37
N ALA A 236 -0.48 25.47 -20.30
CA ALA A 236 -0.06 25.71 -18.92
C ALA A 236 1.20 24.95 -18.51
N GLY A 237 1.72 24.08 -19.36
CA GLY A 237 2.87 23.25 -19.04
C GLY A 237 2.50 21.99 -18.26
N HIS A 238 1.24 21.55 -18.29
CA HIS A 238 0.80 20.31 -17.65
C HIS A 238 0.35 19.29 -18.70
N GLU A 239 0.78 18.04 -18.55
CA GLU A 239 0.30 16.91 -19.32
C GLU A 239 -1.12 16.49 -18.90
N VAL A 240 -1.88 15.87 -19.81
CA VAL A 240 -3.24 15.41 -19.53
C VAL A 240 -3.32 13.88 -19.62
N ILE A 241 -3.51 13.22 -18.49
CA ILE A 241 -3.89 11.80 -18.44
C ILE A 241 -5.31 11.71 -18.99
N THR A 242 -5.48 11.06 -20.13
CA THR A 242 -6.71 11.16 -20.93
C THR A 242 -7.38 9.81 -21.09
N ASP A 243 -8.69 9.78 -20.84
CA ASP A 243 -9.51 8.59 -21.05
C ASP A 243 -10.06 8.58 -22.48
N ILE A 244 -9.89 7.45 -23.16
CA ILE A 244 -10.51 7.15 -24.45
C ILE A 244 -11.24 5.81 -24.37
N PRO A 245 -12.11 5.45 -25.34
CA PRO A 245 -12.77 4.14 -25.34
C PRO A 245 -11.76 2.99 -25.23
N GLY A 246 -11.86 2.20 -24.17
CA GLY A 246 -11.03 1.01 -23.93
C GLY A 246 -9.55 1.28 -23.64
N HIS A 247 -9.12 2.53 -23.43
CA HIS A 247 -7.70 2.85 -23.21
C HIS A 247 -7.49 4.18 -22.46
N CYS A 248 -6.27 4.38 -21.97
CA CYS A 248 -5.83 5.63 -21.36
C CYS A 248 -4.41 5.95 -21.84
N PHE A 249 -4.13 7.20 -22.19
CA PHE A 249 -2.80 7.65 -22.57
C PHE A 249 -2.50 9.04 -22.03
N LEU A 250 -1.25 9.48 -22.16
CA LEU A 250 -0.82 10.82 -21.77
C LEU A 250 -0.74 11.74 -22.98
N ILE A 251 -1.53 12.81 -23.01
CA ILE A 251 -1.33 13.90 -23.97
C ILE A 251 -0.22 14.79 -23.44
N ILE A 252 0.83 14.96 -24.24
CA ILE A 252 2.01 15.77 -23.90
C ILE A 252 2.16 16.97 -24.83
N GLY A 253 1.26 17.16 -25.79
CA GLY A 253 1.36 18.23 -26.75
C GLY A 253 0.25 18.21 -27.79
N TYR A 254 0.30 19.18 -28.69
CA TYR A 254 -0.63 19.27 -29.82
C TYR A 254 0.01 20.02 -30.99
N ASP A 255 -0.50 19.76 -32.19
CA ASP A 255 -0.14 20.43 -33.44
C ASP A 255 -1.40 20.84 -34.22
N LEU A 256 -1.66 22.13 -34.29
CA LEU A 256 -2.81 22.70 -35.01
C LEU A 256 -2.60 22.74 -36.52
N THR A 257 -1.36 22.56 -37.00
CA THR A 257 -1.09 22.52 -38.43
C THR A 257 -1.56 21.21 -39.03
N THR A 258 -1.34 20.11 -38.30
CA THR A 258 -1.74 18.76 -38.69
C THR A 258 -3.04 18.30 -38.01
N GLU A 259 -3.56 19.08 -37.06
CA GLU A 259 -4.72 18.74 -36.22
C GLU A 259 -4.53 17.43 -35.44
N GLU A 260 -3.38 17.30 -34.78
CA GLU A 260 -2.98 16.10 -34.04
C GLU A 260 -2.66 16.38 -32.57
N TRP A 261 -3.04 15.46 -31.70
CA TRP A 261 -2.47 15.31 -30.37
C TRP A 261 -1.09 14.67 -30.45
N ILE A 262 -0.16 15.13 -29.61
CA ILE A 262 1.13 14.49 -29.38
C ILE A 262 1.00 13.65 -28.11
N VAL A 263 1.15 12.34 -28.23
CA VAL A 263 0.76 11.37 -27.21
C VAL A 263 1.97 10.54 -26.76
N LYS A 264 2.13 10.38 -25.45
CA LYS A 264 2.96 9.33 -24.85
C LYS A 264 2.07 8.13 -24.50
N ASN A 265 2.23 7.08 -25.28
CA ASN A 265 1.45 5.85 -25.18
C ASN A 265 2.30 4.71 -24.61
N SER A 266 1.65 3.71 -24.03
CA SER A 266 2.28 2.59 -23.31
C SER A 266 2.39 1.30 -24.14
N TRP A 267 2.41 1.40 -25.47
CA TRP A 267 2.55 0.26 -26.38
C TRP A 267 3.97 0.05 -26.91
N GLY A 268 4.97 0.70 -26.30
CA GLY A 268 6.38 0.53 -26.65
C GLY A 268 6.84 1.29 -27.91
N SER A 269 6.15 2.39 -28.27
CA SER A 269 6.63 3.31 -29.32
C SER A 269 8.01 3.88 -28.95
N PRO A 270 8.94 4.08 -29.91
CA PRO A 270 10.24 4.68 -29.63
C PRO A 270 10.18 6.20 -29.39
N GLY A 271 9.02 6.82 -29.55
CA GLY A 271 8.83 8.27 -29.45
C GLY A 271 7.35 8.66 -29.37
N PRO A 272 7.04 9.97 -29.41
CA PRO A 272 5.66 10.43 -29.31
C PRO A 272 4.84 9.99 -30.52
N GLU A 273 3.63 9.52 -30.24
CA GLU A 273 2.66 9.19 -31.28
C GLU A 273 1.85 10.44 -31.66
N ARG A 274 1.33 10.46 -32.88
CA ARG A 274 0.47 11.53 -33.39
C ARG A 274 -0.92 10.97 -33.64
N TRP A 275 -1.92 11.54 -32.97
CA TRP A 275 -3.30 11.06 -32.99
C TRP A 275 -4.23 12.17 -33.46
N SER A 276 -5.05 11.92 -34.48
CA SER A 276 -5.94 12.94 -35.04
C SER A 276 -6.93 13.46 -34.00
N MET A 277 -7.02 14.78 -33.86
CA MET A 277 -7.99 15.43 -32.97
C MET A 277 -9.44 15.18 -33.41
N ALA A 278 -9.67 14.98 -34.72
CA ALA A 278 -11.00 14.80 -35.27
C ALA A 278 -11.56 13.40 -35.00
N THR A 279 -10.68 12.38 -34.92
CA THR A 279 -11.10 10.97 -34.81
C THR A 279 -10.77 10.32 -33.48
N THR A 280 -10.11 11.03 -32.56
CA THR A 280 -9.78 10.52 -31.22
C THR A 280 -10.83 11.00 -30.20
N PRO A 281 -11.83 10.17 -29.84
CA PRO A 281 -12.85 10.57 -28.88
C PRO A 281 -12.27 10.61 -27.47
N LEU A 282 -12.19 11.81 -26.91
CA LEU A 282 -11.79 12.00 -25.51
C LEU A 282 -13.03 11.89 -24.62
N LEU A 283 -12.95 11.07 -23.58
CA LEU A 283 -14.04 10.83 -22.64
C LEU A 283 -13.91 11.68 -21.37
N GLY A 284 -12.67 11.93 -20.94
CA GLY A 284 -12.34 12.66 -19.72
C GLY A 284 -10.83 12.85 -19.61
N GLY A 285 -10.41 13.55 -18.56
CA GLY A 285 -8.98 13.64 -18.26
C GLY A 285 -8.68 14.32 -16.94
N THR A 286 -7.50 13.99 -16.42
CA THR A 286 -6.96 14.49 -15.16
C THR A 286 -5.55 15.01 -15.41
N TYR A 287 -5.13 16.02 -14.67
CA TYR A 287 -3.76 16.56 -14.75
C TYR A 287 -3.21 16.90 -13.38
N ILE A 288 -1.89 16.78 -13.26
CA ILE A 288 -1.14 16.98 -12.03
C ILE A 288 -0.67 18.43 -11.99
N THR A 289 -0.91 19.10 -10.87
CA THR A 289 -0.55 20.51 -10.67
C THR A 289 0.62 20.71 -9.70
N ALA A 290 0.89 19.75 -8.80
CA ALA A 290 2.07 19.75 -7.95
C ALA A 290 2.42 18.36 -7.43
N MET A 291 3.71 18.11 -7.23
CA MET A 291 4.24 16.91 -6.56
C MET A 291 4.72 17.21 -5.12
N GLU A 292 4.67 16.20 -4.24
CA GLU A 292 5.41 16.26 -2.97
C GLU A 292 6.93 16.28 -3.22
N PRO A 293 7.76 16.86 -2.32
CA PRO A 293 9.20 16.90 -2.48
C PRO A 293 9.82 15.51 -2.63
N PRO A 294 10.89 15.34 -3.43
CA PRO A 294 11.56 14.04 -3.59
C PRO A 294 12.14 13.47 -2.29
N ASP A 295 12.45 14.33 -1.31
CA ASP A 295 12.95 13.98 0.02
C ASP A 295 11.84 13.85 1.07
N ALA A 296 10.57 13.84 0.65
CA ALA A 296 9.45 13.59 1.54
C ALA A 296 9.64 12.28 2.32
N ALA A 297 9.12 12.27 3.55
CA ALA A 297 9.10 11.07 4.36
C ALA A 297 8.35 9.96 3.62
N ARG A 298 8.80 8.72 3.81
CA ARG A 298 8.10 7.55 3.29
C ARG A 298 6.66 7.49 3.81
N ASP A 299 5.81 6.81 3.07
CA ASP A 299 4.41 6.61 3.43
C ASP A 299 4.25 5.50 4.48
N LEU A 300 4.06 5.89 5.75
CA LEU A 300 3.86 4.92 6.84
C LEU A 300 2.54 4.13 6.71
N GLU A 301 1.58 4.62 5.92
CA GLU A 301 0.38 3.84 5.62
C GLU A 301 0.67 2.66 4.70
N ALA A 302 1.52 2.88 3.68
CA ALA A 302 1.92 1.82 2.75
C ALA A 302 2.61 0.67 3.50
N THR A 303 3.36 0.97 4.56
CA THR A 303 4.09 -0.03 5.35
C THR A 303 3.19 -0.93 6.18
N TRP A 304 1.89 -0.62 6.34
CA TRP A 304 0.91 -1.55 6.93
C TRP A 304 0.37 -2.57 5.92
N ILE A 305 0.32 -2.26 4.63
CA ILE A 305 -0.34 -3.12 3.63
C ILE A 305 0.37 -4.47 3.50
N GLY A 306 -0.39 -5.55 3.35
CA GLY A 306 0.09 -6.92 3.17
C GLY A 306 -0.11 -7.81 4.40
N ARG A 307 0.62 -8.92 4.44
CA ARG A 307 0.49 -9.95 5.47
C ARG A 307 1.31 -9.62 6.71
N TRP A 308 0.71 -9.84 7.88
CA TRP A 308 1.32 -9.73 9.19
C TRP A 308 1.04 -10.99 9.99
N HIS A 309 2.09 -11.62 10.51
CA HIS A 309 1.94 -12.57 11.61
C HIS A 309 1.58 -11.79 12.86
N MET A 310 0.53 -12.21 13.54
CA MET A 310 0.03 -11.54 14.73
C MET A 310 -0.05 -12.55 15.87
N ASN A 311 0.38 -12.13 17.05
CA ASN A 311 0.21 -12.85 18.29
C ASN A 311 -0.42 -11.89 19.30
N HIS A 312 -1.66 -12.16 19.69
CA HIS A 312 -2.35 -11.39 20.72
C HIS A 312 -2.65 -12.28 21.91
N ASP A 313 -2.04 -12.02 23.05
CA ASP A 313 -2.17 -12.83 24.27
C ASP A 313 -1.84 -14.33 24.12
N GLY A 314 -0.94 -14.70 23.20
CA GLY A 314 -0.60 -16.09 22.87
C GLY A 314 -1.49 -16.72 21.78
N TRP A 315 -2.51 -15.99 21.30
CA TRP A 315 -3.33 -16.39 20.16
C TRP A 315 -2.62 -15.99 18.87
N GLN A 316 -2.16 -16.97 18.11
CA GLN A 316 -1.45 -16.74 16.86
C GLN A 316 -2.40 -16.73 15.66
N GLY A 317 -2.17 -15.80 14.74
CA GLY A 317 -2.92 -15.71 13.49
C GLY A 317 -2.20 -14.87 12.44
N GLN A 318 -2.87 -14.67 11.31
CA GLN A 318 -2.41 -13.78 10.24
C GLN A 318 -3.42 -12.68 10.01
N LEU A 319 -2.95 -11.43 10.07
CA LEU A 319 -3.70 -10.25 9.65
C LEU A 319 -3.26 -9.89 8.23
N VAL A 320 -4.21 -9.76 7.30
CA VAL A 320 -3.94 -9.32 5.93
C VAL A 320 -4.61 -7.97 5.72
N LEU A 321 -3.82 -6.93 5.51
CA LEU A 321 -4.28 -5.55 5.31
C LEU A 321 -4.20 -5.19 3.83
N ARG A 322 -5.31 -4.70 3.26
CA ARG A 322 -5.43 -4.36 1.83
C ARG A 322 -5.49 -2.87 1.59
N ARG A 323 -5.93 -2.12 2.60
CA ARG A 323 -6.08 -0.67 2.59
C ARG A 323 -5.99 -0.11 4.00
N THR A 324 -5.60 1.14 4.14
CA THR A 324 -5.61 1.92 5.39
C THR A 324 -6.78 2.90 5.45
N GLN A 325 -7.41 3.17 4.30
CA GLN A 325 -8.41 4.22 4.12
C GLN A 325 -9.41 3.84 3.03
N ASN A 326 -10.54 4.56 2.99
CA ASN A 326 -11.51 4.48 1.91
C ASN A 326 -11.23 5.58 0.87
N PHE A 327 -10.71 5.19 -0.30
CA PHE A 327 -10.39 6.11 -1.40
C PHE A 327 -11.59 6.90 -1.94
N ARG A 328 -12.81 6.43 -1.66
CA ARG A 328 -14.06 7.10 -2.07
C ARG A 328 -14.63 8.01 -0.99
N ALA A 329 -14.17 7.92 0.26
CA ALA A 329 -14.62 8.77 1.37
C ALA A 329 -13.57 9.82 1.77
N ALA A 330 -13.90 10.62 2.77
CA ALA A 330 -12.98 11.56 3.40
C ALA A 330 -11.81 10.82 4.08
N ASP A 331 -10.71 11.53 4.28
CA ASP A 331 -9.53 10.98 4.95
C ASP A 331 -9.80 10.76 6.45
N GLY A 332 -9.23 9.68 7.00
CA GLY A 332 -9.28 9.37 8.44
C GLY A 332 -10.56 8.69 8.94
N ASP A 333 -11.53 8.42 8.06
CA ASP A 333 -12.72 7.62 8.40
C ASP A 333 -12.37 6.14 8.61
N PHE A 334 -13.05 5.50 9.56
CA PHE A 334 -12.98 4.05 9.71
C PHE A 334 -13.54 3.35 8.48
N THR A 335 -12.87 2.30 8.02
CA THR A 335 -13.31 1.48 6.89
C THR A 335 -12.95 0.02 7.10
N LYS A 336 -13.34 -0.86 6.16
CA LYS A 336 -12.85 -2.23 6.07
C LYS A 336 -11.42 -2.25 5.56
N VAL A 337 -10.48 -2.63 6.42
CA VAL A 337 -9.04 -2.60 6.12
C VAL A 337 -8.47 -3.95 5.68
N GLY A 338 -9.11 -5.05 6.06
CA GLY A 338 -8.56 -6.38 5.81
C GLY A 338 -9.30 -7.53 6.48
N ASP A 339 -8.63 -8.66 6.62
CA ASP A 339 -9.13 -9.87 7.29
C ASP A 339 -8.07 -10.47 8.23
N TYR A 340 -8.54 -11.15 9.27
CA TYR A 340 -7.75 -11.90 10.23
C TYR A 340 -8.09 -13.39 10.18
N PHE A 341 -7.04 -14.21 10.08
CA PHE A 341 -7.12 -15.67 10.00
C PHE A 341 -6.53 -16.27 11.28
N PHE A 342 -7.39 -16.84 12.11
CA PHE A 342 -7.00 -17.49 13.36
C PHE A 342 -6.89 -19.01 13.16
N ASN A 343 -5.72 -19.61 13.40
CA ASN A 343 -5.48 -21.06 13.33
C ASN A 343 -6.00 -21.74 12.04
N GLY A 344 -5.95 -21.06 10.89
CA GLY A 344 -6.48 -21.59 9.62
C GLY A 344 -8.02 -21.71 9.57
N GLY A 345 -8.72 -21.13 10.54
CA GLY A 345 -10.17 -21.00 10.55
C GLY A 345 -10.69 -19.95 9.55
N PRO A 346 -12.02 -19.77 9.47
CA PRO A 346 -12.62 -18.80 8.57
C PRO A 346 -12.16 -17.38 8.89
N ALA A 347 -12.02 -16.56 7.85
CA ALA A 347 -11.63 -15.17 7.94
C ALA A 347 -12.60 -14.37 8.83
N ARG A 348 -12.04 -13.62 9.79
CA ARG A 348 -12.76 -12.60 10.55
C ARG A 348 -12.41 -11.25 9.98
N GLN A 349 -13.42 -10.46 9.66
CA GLN A 349 -13.19 -9.21 8.98
C GLN A 349 -12.69 -8.12 9.92
N VAL A 350 -11.93 -7.19 9.36
CA VAL A 350 -11.26 -6.14 10.12
C VAL A 350 -11.68 -4.77 9.61
N ASN A 351 -12.23 -3.97 10.50
CA ASN A 351 -12.42 -2.54 10.30
C ASN A 351 -11.34 -1.76 11.05
N GLY A 352 -10.90 -0.63 10.52
CA GLY A 352 -9.88 0.18 11.17
C GLY A 352 -9.55 1.45 10.41
N ARG A 353 -8.53 2.14 10.92
CA ARG A 353 -7.87 3.28 10.29
C ARG A 353 -6.45 3.42 10.81
N THR A 354 -5.67 4.23 10.12
CA THR A 354 -4.39 4.75 10.59
C THR A 354 -4.58 5.99 11.46
N GLU A 355 -3.71 6.13 12.47
CA GLU A 355 -3.60 7.29 13.35
C GLU A 355 -2.09 7.64 13.47
N ASP A 356 -1.75 8.78 14.09
CA ASP A 356 -0.36 9.23 14.27
C ASP A 356 0.44 9.26 12.95
N ASP A 357 -0.07 9.95 11.93
CA ASP A 357 0.55 10.07 10.60
C ASP A 357 0.93 8.70 9.98
N GLY A 358 0.07 7.70 10.18
CA GLY A 358 0.26 6.35 9.65
C GLY A 358 1.01 5.39 10.59
N ARG A 359 1.57 5.86 11.70
CA ARG A 359 2.36 5.01 12.61
C ARG A 359 1.51 4.03 13.42
N GLN A 360 0.30 4.43 13.81
CA GLN A 360 -0.62 3.60 14.57
C GLN A 360 -1.69 3.00 13.66
N LEU A 361 -1.98 1.71 13.84
CA LEU A 361 -3.18 1.06 13.31
C LEU A 361 -4.16 0.85 14.46
N HIS A 362 -5.35 1.41 14.31
CA HIS A 362 -6.46 1.29 15.25
C HIS A 362 -7.59 0.52 14.59
N PHE A 363 -7.88 -0.69 15.07
CA PHE A 363 -8.73 -1.63 14.35
C PHE A 363 -9.54 -2.55 15.26
N TRP A 364 -10.59 -3.14 14.70
CA TRP A 364 -11.46 -4.11 15.34
C TRP A 364 -11.51 -5.38 14.50
N ILE A 365 -11.31 -6.52 15.15
CA ILE A 365 -11.55 -7.83 14.55
C ILE A 365 -12.95 -8.28 14.95
N ALA A 366 -13.78 -8.59 13.95
CA ALA A 366 -15.13 -9.08 14.18
C ALA A 366 -15.16 -10.39 15.00
N ASP A 367 -16.16 -10.55 15.86
CA ASP A 367 -16.31 -11.76 16.70
C ASP A 367 -16.63 -13.02 15.88
N GLN A 368 -17.30 -12.83 14.75
CA GLN A 368 -17.76 -13.90 13.86
C GLN A 368 -17.23 -13.70 12.45
N ALA A 369 -17.17 -14.79 11.69
CA ALA A 369 -16.91 -14.74 10.26
C ALA A 369 -18.11 -14.18 9.50
N GLY A 370 -17.84 -13.59 8.32
CA GLY A 370 -18.86 -13.01 7.46
C GLY A 370 -18.72 -11.50 7.29
N ARG A 371 -19.54 -10.93 6.41
CA ARG A 371 -19.46 -9.52 6.05
C ARG A 371 -19.93 -8.59 7.17
N ILE A 372 -19.15 -7.55 7.46
CA ILE A 372 -19.46 -6.47 8.39
C ILE A 372 -19.63 -5.14 7.64
N THR A 373 -20.42 -4.22 8.18
CA THR A 373 -20.53 -2.84 7.66
C THR A 373 -19.16 -2.16 7.71
N PRO A 374 -18.65 -1.62 6.58
CA PRO A 374 -17.39 -0.88 6.58
C PRO A 374 -17.42 0.27 7.59
N GLY A 375 -16.38 0.36 8.40
CA GLY A 375 -16.24 1.40 9.43
C GLY A 375 -16.95 1.13 10.77
N MET A 376 -17.73 0.04 10.88
CA MET A 376 -18.32 -0.37 12.15
C MET A 376 -17.25 -0.82 13.16
N GLN A 377 -17.22 -0.19 14.33
CA GLN A 377 -16.30 -0.50 15.43
C GLN A 377 -16.92 -1.58 16.33
N SER A 378 -16.87 -2.83 15.90
CA SER A 378 -17.47 -3.98 16.60
C SER A 378 -16.53 -5.17 16.68
N GLY A 379 -16.57 -5.89 17.78
CA GLY A 379 -15.68 -7.01 18.08
C GLY A 379 -14.54 -6.59 19.00
N GLN A 380 -13.37 -7.23 18.86
CA GLN A 380 -12.22 -6.98 19.71
C GLN A 380 -11.40 -5.79 19.19
N GLU A 381 -11.20 -4.76 20.02
CA GLU A 381 -10.38 -3.56 19.68
C GLU A 381 -8.88 -3.86 19.79
N PHE A 382 -8.10 -3.28 18.88
CA PHE A 382 -6.64 -3.34 18.83
C PHE A 382 -6.06 -1.96 18.52
N ARG A 383 -4.94 -1.67 19.16
CA ARG A 383 -4.05 -0.55 18.82
C ARG A 383 -2.63 -1.07 18.71
N ALA A 384 -2.07 -1.01 17.51
CA ALA A 384 -0.70 -1.44 17.22
C ALA A 384 0.10 -0.27 16.66
N TYR A 385 1.37 -0.19 17.06
CA TYR A 385 2.29 0.87 16.65
C TYR A 385 3.46 0.24 15.91
N GLN A 386 3.71 0.67 14.67
CA GLN A 386 4.90 0.25 13.93
C GLN A 386 6.17 0.76 14.60
N PHE A 387 7.23 -0.04 14.52
CA PHE A 387 8.53 0.33 15.05
C PHE A 387 9.23 1.25 14.03
N THR A 388 9.62 2.44 14.47
CA THR A 388 10.19 3.46 13.58
C THR A 388 11.64 3.16 13.18
N ARG A 389 12.35 2.31 13.94
CA ARG A 389 13.75 1.93 13.68
C ARG A 389 13.93 0.50 13.18
N GLU A 390 12.86 -0.28 13.13
CA GLU A 390 12.91 -1.68 12.69
C GLU A 390 11.64 -2.04 11.93
N ASP A 391 11.73 -1.96 10.59
CA ASP A 391 10.61 -2.20 9.72
C ASP A 391 10.04 -3.61 9.86
N GLY A 392 8.72 -3.71 9.68
CA GLY A 392 8.03 -4.99 9.71
C GLY A 392 7.82 -5.56 11.11
N LEU A 393 8.00 -4.74 12.15
CA LEU A 393 7.57 -5.02 13.52
C LEU A 393 6.54 -3.99 13.97
N ALA A 394 5.54 -4.47 14.71
CA ALA A 394 4.64 -3.62 15.46
C ALA A 394 4.25 -4.29 16.78
N ALA A 395 3.90 -3.49 17.77
CA ALA A 395 3.39 -3.99 19.04
C ALA A 395 2.38 -3.02 19.64
N GLY A 396 1.58 -3.49 20.58
CA GLY A 396 0.63 -2.64 21.27
C GLY A 396 -0.32 -3.42 22.15
N VAL A 397 -1.58 -2.98 22.18
CA VAL A 397 -2.60 -3.44 23.14
C VAL A 397 -3.88 -3.85 22.41
N THR A 398 -4.58 -4.83 22.97
CA THR A 398 -5.96 -5.18 22.61
C THR A 398 -6.82 -5.27 23.87
N TRP A 399 -8.14 -5.20 23.74
CA TRP A 399 -9.06 -5.27 24.88
C TRP A 399 -10.07 -6.38 24.72
N TRP A 400 -10.21 -7.22 25.74
CA TRP A 400 -11.25 -8.23 25.82
C TRP A 400 -12.01 -8.09 27.14
N ASN A 401 -13.32 -7.88 27.08
CA ASN A 401 -14.17 -7.59 28.25
C ASN A 401 -13.62 -6.45 29.15
N GLY A 402 -13.08 -5.41 28.52
CA GLY A 402 -12.47 -4.26 29.21
C GLY A 402 -11.08 -4.52 29.80
N CYS A 403 -10.56 -5.74 29.68
CA CYS A 403 -9.25 -6.17 30.17
C CYS A 403 -8.19 -6.00 29.06
N PRO A 404 -7.05 -5.32 29.29
CA PRO A 404 -6.02 -5.13 28.28
C PRO A 404 -5.13 -6.37 28.14
N PHE A 405 -4.75 -6.70 26.91
CA PHE A 405 -3.80 -7.75 26.58
C PHE A 405 -2.77 -7.27 25.54
N GLY A 406 -1.61 -7.92 25.51
CA GLY A 406 -0.54 -7.55 24.58
C GLY A 406 -0.81 -8.07 23.17
N VAL A 407 -0.52 -7.26 22.16
CA VAL A 407 -0.38 -7.71 20.75
C VAL A 407 1.04 -7.47 20.24
N THR A 408 1.57 -8.44 19.50
CA THR A 408 2.79 -8.35 18.71
C THR A 408 2.44 -8.67 17.27
N MET A 409 3.02 -7.93 16.32
CA MET A 409 2.90 -8.18 14.90
C MET A 409 4.30 -8.18 14.25
N ALA A 410 4.49 -9.05 13.27
CA ALA A 410 5.72 -9.11 12.49
C ALA A 410 5.45 -9.54 11.04
N ARG A 411 6.30 -9.11 10.10
CA ARG A 411 6.26 -9.63 8.71
C ARG A 411 6.76 -11.06 8.61
N ALA A 412 7.67 -11.45 9.49
CA ALA A 412 8.13 -12.83 9.64
C ALA A 412 7.31 -13.60 10.68
N ALA A 413 7.35 -14.93 10.61
CA ALA A 413 6.72 -15.78 11.60
C ALA A 413 7.21 -15.47 13.01
N ILE A 414 6.28 -15.30 13.95
CA ILE A 414 6.59 -15.02 15.36
C ILE A 414 6.94 -16.35 16.04
N PRO A 415 8.19 -16.54 16.52
CA PRO A 415 8.60 -17.81 17.13
C PRO A 415 7.93 -18.02 18.49
N SER A 416 7.63 -19.26 18.85
CA SER A 416 7.21 -19.58 20.21
C SER A 416 8.30 -19.20 21.23
N PRO A 417 7.94 -18.60 22.38
CA PRO A 417 8.87 -18.22 23.42
C PRO A 417 9.26 -19.43 24.28
N LEU A 418 10.29 -19.24 25.10
CA LEU A 418 10.60 -20.15 26.19
C LEU A 418 9.55 -19.98 27.30
N ARG A 419 8.85 -21.07 27.65
CA ARG A 419 7.83 -21.02 28.70
C ARG A 419 8.45 -20.72 30.06
N SER A 420 7.88 -19.77 30.77
CA SER A 420 8.28 -19.39 32.12
C SER A 420 7.13 -18.67 32.82
N ALA A 421 6.81 -19.05 34.06
CA ALA A 421 5.81 -18.33 34.83
C ALA A 421 6.35 -17.00 35.37
N GLY A 422 5.51 -15.96 35.37
CA GLY A 422 5.77 -14.68 36.02
C GLY A 422 6.80 -13.77 35.31
N TRP A 423 7.06 -12.63 35.93
CA TRP A 423 7.91 -11.56 35.41
C TRP A 423 9.40 -11.70 35.76
N GLN A 424 9.73 -12.37 36.87
CA GLN A 424 11.12 -12.48 37.35
C GLN A 424 12.03 -13.16 36.34
N GLY A 425 13.21 -12.60 36.09
CA GLY A 425 14.24 -13.12 35.18
C GLY A 425 14.54 -12.15 34.04
N ASP A 426 15.23 -12.67 33.02
CA ASP A 426 15.74 -11.87 31.91
C ASP A 426 14.87 -11.94 30.67
N TRP A 427 14.77 -10.79 30.00
CA TRP A 427 13.98 -10.58 28.81
C TRP A 427 14.79 -9.83 27.76
N GLU A 428 14.74 -10.31 26.52
CA GLU A 428 15.11 -9.53 25.35
C GLU A 428 13.94 -8.58 25.07
N MET A 429 14.17 -7.28 25.22
CA MET A 429 13.18 -6.23 25.01
C MET A 429 13.55 -5.41 23.78
N ASN A 430 12.54 -5.10 22.98
CA ASN A 430 12.63 -4.18 21.86
C ASN A 430 11.49 -3.15 21.99
N HIS A 431 11.84 -1.88 22.14
CA HIS A 431 10.88 -0.78 22.13
C HIS A 431 11.19 0.14 20.97
N ASP A 432 10.32 0.18 19.95
CA ASP A 432 10.49 1.01 18.76
C ASP A 432 11.80 0.77 17.97
N GLY A 433 12.33 -0.46 17.98
CA GLY A 433 13.61 -0.84 17.37
C GLY A 433 14.83 -0.57 18.25
N TRP A 434 14.64 -0.11 19.49
CA TRP A 434 15.69 -0.04 20.50
C TRP A 434 15.75 -1.35 21.28
N HIS A 435 16.82 -2.10 21.05
CA HIS A 435 17.06 -3.38 21.70
C HIS A 435 17.79 -3.23 23.04
N GLY A 436 17.43 -4.09 23.99
CA GLY A 436 18.18 -4.25 25.23
C GLY A 436 17.68 -5.41 26.07
N ARG A 437 18.28 -5.57 27.26
CA ARG A 437 17.92 -6.61 28.22
C ARG A 437 17.18 -6.02 29.41
N LEU A 438 15.93 -6.43 29.59
CA LEU A 438 15.15 -6.17 30.80
C LEU A 438 15.37 -7.31 31.80
N SER A 439 15.91 -7.02 32.97
CA SER A 439 16.15 -7.98 34.04
C SER A 439 15.29 -7.63 35.25
N ILE A 440 14.31 -8.47 35.56
CA ILE A 440 13.47 -8.33 36.76
C ILE A 440 14.05 -9.25 37.84
N THR A 441 14.71 -8.68 38.84
CA THR A 441 15.44 -9.44 39.86
C THR A 441 14.55 -9.86 41.02
N SER A 442 13.48 -9.11 41.29
CA SER A 442 12.52 -9.40 42.36
C SER A 442 11.13 -8.90 41.99
N THR A 443 10.08 -9.65 42.36
CA THR A 443 8.66 -9.28 42.25
C THR A 443 8.03 -8.95 43.62
N GLY A 444 8.85 -8.86 44.66
CA GLY A 444 8.44 -8.49 46.02
C GLY A 444 9.64 -8.25 46.95
N PRO A 445 10.06 -6.99 47.20
CA PRO A 445 9.68 -5.76 46.49
C PRO A 445 10.11 -5.79 45.01
N TRP A 446 9.43 -5.07 44.13
CA TRP A 446 9.81 -5.01 42.72
C TRP A 446 11.17 -4.35 42.53
N ALA A 447 12.05 -5.03 41.80
CA ALA A 447 13.37 -4.52 41.44
C ALA A 447 13.80 -5.08 40.09
N GLY A 448 14.56 -4.27 39.35
CA GLY A 448 15.12 -4.69 38.08
C GLY A 448 15.94 -3.60 37.41
N THR A 449 16.54 -3.96 36.27
CA THR A 449 17.33 -3.08 35.43
C THR A 449 16.97 -3.27 33.97
N TYR A 450 17.07 -2.21 33.18
CA TYR A 450 17.14 -2.30 31.73
C TYR A 450 18.55 -1.94 31.27
N THR A 451 19.16 -2.81 30.46
CA THR A 451 20.47 -2.57 29.85
C THR A 451 20.28 -2.40 28.35
N PRO A 452 20.36 -1.17 27.79
CA PRO A 452 20.34 -0.95 26.35
C PRO A 452 21.48 -1.73 25.68
N ASP A 453 21.30 -2.13 24.43
CA ASP A 453 22.39 -2.79 23.67
C ASP A 453 23.62 -1.88 23.59
N GLY A 454 24.76 -2.38 24.10
CA GLY A 454 26.01 -1.62 24.20
C GLY A 454 26.04 -0.55 25.30
N GLY A 455 24.98 -0.43 26.11
CA GLY A 455 24.83 0.57 27.18
C GLY A 455 25.12 0.04 28.59
N ALA A 456 25.09 0.95 29.56
CA ALA A 456 25.15 0.62 30.98
C ALA A 456 23.76 0.27 31.52
N PRO A 457 23.64 -0.58 32.57
CA PRO A 457 22.37 -0.88 33.21
C PRO A 457 21.71 0.35 33.84
N LEU A 458 20.42 0.54 33.58
CA LEU A 458 19.56 1.58 34.13
C LEU A 458 18.59 0.96 35.14
N ALA A 459 18.54 1.50 36.35
CA ALA A 459 17.60 1.03 37.38
C ALA A 459 16.16 1.42 37.03
N LEU A 460 15.25 0.44 37.10
CA LEU A 460 13.82 0.67 36.90
C LEU A 460 13.20 1.38 38.12
N ARG A 461 12.16 2.19 37.88
CA ARG A 461 11.45 2.95 38.92
C ARG A 461 9.93 2.82 38.78
N ASP A 462 9.19 3.26 39.80
CA ASP A 462 7.73 3.46 39.74
C ASP A 462 6.91 2.22 39.34
N PHE A 463 7.27 1.05 39.90
CA PHE A 463 6.61 -0.21 39.58
C PHE A 463 5.13 -0.24 39.98
N VAL A 464 4.27 -0.69 39.07
CA VAL A 464 2.86 -0.99 39.30
C VAL A 464 2.52 -2.32 38.63
N ALA A 465 1.97 -3.28 39.37
CA ALA A 465 1.59 -4.60 38.86
C ALA A 465 0.24 -5.04 39.46
N PRO A 466 -0.90 -4.60 38.88
CA PRO A 466 -2.21 -4.73 39.50
C PRO A 466 -2.77 -6.15 39.51
N ASP A 467 -2.39 -7.00 38.54
CA ASP A 467 -3.08 -8.26 38.23
C ASP A 467 -2.11 -9.40 37.81
N GLY A 468 -0.81 -9.21 38.03
CA GLY A 468 0.23 -10.22 37.78
C GLY A 468 0.61 -10.42 36.30
N TYR A 469 -0.24 -10.02 35.36
CA TYR A 469 0.05 -10.07 33.92
C TYR A 469 0.32 -8.68 33.32
N GLN A 470 -0.11 -7.58 33.97
CA GLN A 470 0.30 -6.22 33.64
C GLN A 470 1.47 -5.77 34.53
N LEU A 471 2.45 -5.11 33.93
CA LEU A 471 3.59 -4.52 34.61
C LEU A 471 3.87 -3.13 34.02
N SER A 472 3.81 -2.10 34.84
CA SER A 472 4.23 -0.74 34.48
C SER A 472 5.44 -0.31 35.30
N PHE A 473 6.36 0.44 34.69
CA PHE A 473 7.54 1.04 35.34
C PHE A 473 8.08 2.19 34.48
N SER A 474 9.06 2.92 35.02
CA SER A 474 9.80 3.99 34.33
C SER A 474 11.26 3.60 34.10
N ILE A 475 11.82 3.97 32.94
CA ILE A 475 13.27 3.89 32.65
C ILE A 475 13.82 5.32 32.51
N PRO A 476 14.77 5.75 33.36
CA PRO A 476 15.43 7.05 33.24
C PRO A 476 16.63 6.96 32.29
N PHE A 477 16.42 7.16 31.00
CA PHE A 477 17.50 7.18 30.01
C PHE A 477 18.42 8.41 30.16
N ALA A 478 17.85 9.53 30.60
CA ALA A 478 18.52 10.75 31.02
C ALA A 478 17.62 11.54 31.98
N ASP A 479 18.12 12.63 32.56
CA ASP A 479 17.36 13.48 33.50
C ASP A 479 16.09 14.08 32.87
N ASP A 480 16.13 14.35 31.56
CA ASP A 480 15.03 14.88 30.75
C ASP A 480 14.34 13.81 29.87
N ASN A 481 14.76 12.55 29.97
CA ASN A 481 14.24 11.43 29.18
C ASN A 481 13.88 10.26 30.08
N ILE A 482 12.73 10.39 30.74
CA ILE A 482 12.12 9.32 31.53
C ILE A 482 10.96 8.75 30.73
N GLN A 483 11.07 7.48 30.33
CA GLN A 483 10.05 6.80 29.55
C GLN A 483 9.24 5.87 30.43
N ARG A 484 7.91 5.94 30.30
CA ARG A 484 6.97 5.07 31.02
C ARG A 484 6.57 3.90 30.16
N PHE A 485 6.72 2.69 30.69
CA PHE A 485 6.37 1.44 30.05
C PHE A 485 5.11 0.85 30.68
N THR A 486 4.27 0.24 29.85
CA THR A 486 3.18 -0.65 30.25
C THR A 486 3.30 -1.93 29.44
N LEU A 487 3.69 -3.01 30.12
CA LEU A 487 3.92 -4.32 29.54
C LEU A 487 2.78 -5.26 29.94
N LEU A 488 2.38 -6.11 29.01
CA LEU A 488 1.33 -7.10 29.14
C LEU A 488 1.93 -8.46 28.79
N ASN A 489 2.09 -9.32 29.79
CA ASN A 489 2.53 -10.70 29.62
C ASN A 489 1.44 -11.48 28.88
N HIS A 490 1.82 -12.25 27.86
CA HIS A 490 0.88 -13.05 27.08
C HIS A 490 0.45 -14.27 27.92
N THR A 491 -0.81 -14.30 28.34
CA THR A 491 -1.31 -15.23 29.34
C THR A 491 -1.44 -16.66 28.81
N GLN A 492 -1.72 -16.84 27.50
CA GLN A 492 -1.76 -18.16 26.87
C GLN A 492 -0.38 -18.67 26.42
N GLU A 493 0.62 -17.78 26.35
CA GLU A 493 1.96 -18.12 25.89
C GLU A 493 3.02 -17.44 26.77
N SER A 494 3.25 -18.04 27.94
CA SER A 494 4.20 -17.53 28.92
C SER A 494 5.61 -17.33 28.32
N GLY A 495 6.26 -16.22 28.67
CA GLY A 495 7.61 -15.91 28.19
C GLY A 495 7.66 -14.95 26.99
N ARG A 496 6.53 -14.31 26.70
CA ARG A 496 6.38 -13.18 25.77
C ARG A 496 5.62 -12.06 26.46
N PHE A 497 5.97 -10.82 26.16
CA PHE A 497 5.14 -9.68 26.49
C PHE A 497 5.08 -8.71 25.30
N SER A 498 4.06 -7.87 25.31
CA SER A 498 4.03 -6.66 24.50
C SER A 498 3.25 -5.55 25.21
N GLY A 499 3.24 -4.36 24.65
CA GLY A 499 2.53 -3.24 25.22
C GLY A 499 3.01 -1.93 24.62
N THR A 500 3.10 -0.90 25.45
CA THR A 500 3.47 0.45 25.00
C THR A 500 4.52 1.13 25.88
N THR A 501 5.22 2.09 25.29
CA THR A 501 6.01 3.11 25.99
C THR A 501 5.63 4.51 25.50
N VAL A 502 5.84 5.53 26.33
CA VAL A 502 5.62 6.93 25.95
C VAL A 502 6.94 7.68 25.93
N TRP A 503 7.23 8.34 24.81
CA TRP A 503 8.41 9.18 24.63
C TRP A 503 8.06 10.44 23.83
N ALA A 504 8.50 11.61 24.31
CA ALA A 504 8.23 12.91 23.68
C ALA A 504 6.73 13.16 23.36
N GLY A 505 5.83 12.71 24.25
CA GLY A 505 4.38 12.86 24.09
C GLY A 505 3.75 11.87 23.09
N MET A 506 4.53 10.96 22.51
CA MET A 506 4.07 9.96 21.55
C MET A 506 4.07 8.56 22.15
N THR A 507 3.16 7.70 21.68
CA THR A 507 3.10 6.29 22.09
C THR A 507 3.83 5.42 21.07
N PHE A 508 4.60 4.46 21.58
CA PHE A 508 5.34 3.49 20.79
C PHE A 508 5.06 2.08 21.27
N GLY A 509 5.18 1.12 20.36
CA GLY A 509 5.07 -0.29 20.69
C GLY A 509 6.32 -0.80 21.41
N VAL A 510 6.11 -1.70 22.36
CA VAL A 510 7.18 -2.48 22.99
C VAL A 510 6.82 -3.95 22.95
N GLN A 511 7.81 -4.79 22.71
CA GLN A 511 7.69 -6.24 22.80
C GLN A 511 8.91 -6.84 23.46
N GLY A 512 8.75 -8.05 23.99
CA GLY A 512 9.88 -8.81 24.47
C GLY A 512 9.59 -10.29 24.62
N ARG A 513 10.66 -11.04 24.79
CA ARG A 513 10.63 -12.49 25.02
C ARG A 513 11.69 -12.87 26.04
N ARG A 514 11.52 -14.03 26.67
CA ARG A 514 12.56 -14.56 27.57
C ARG A 514 13.89 -14.70 26.85
N ALA A 515 14.93 -14.16 27.50
CA ALA A 515 16.29 -14.35 27.03
C ALA A 515 16.63 -15.84 27.07
N ARG A 516 17.26 -16.37 26.02
CA ARG A 516 17.78 -17.74 26.08
C ARG A 516 18.86 -17.79 27.16
N PRO A 517 18.91 -18.85 27.99
CA PRO A 517 20.05 -19.04 28.87
C PRO A 517 21.31 -18.98 28.01
N GLN A 518 22.27 -18.14 28.40
CA GLN A 518 23.59 -18.17 27.80
C GLN A 518 24.26 -19.48 28.24
N TRP A 519 23.86 -20.61 27.66
CA TRP A 519 24.71 -21.79 27.64
C TRP A 519 25.99 -21.33 26.97
N GLY A 520 27.06 -21.25 27.75
CA GLY A 520 28.30 -20.57 27.37
C GLY A 520 28.62 -20.87 25.92
N ARG A 521 28.84 -19.83 25.11
CA ARG A 521 29.41 -19.99 23.77
C ARG A 521 30.58 -20.95 23.95
N VAL A 522 30.44 -22.19 23.46
CA VAL A 522 31.51 -23.17 23.43
C VAL A 522 32.51 -22.62 22.43
N LYS A 523 33.36 -21.70 22.88
CA LYS A 523 34.53 -21.22 22.15
C LYS A 523 35.69 -22.21 22.24
N ASP A 524 35.51 -23.33 22.96
CA ASP A 524 36.50 -24.39 23.10
C ASP A 524 35.95 -25.75 22.64
N LEU A 525 35.51 -25.87 21.39
CA LEU A 525 35.65 -27.15 20.69
C LEU A 525 37.05 -27.17 20.08
N ASN A 526 38.01 -27.52 20.94
CA ASN A 526 39.32 -27.94 20.53
C ASN A 526 39.21 -28.96 19.39
N ARG A 527 40.01 -28.73 18.35
CA ARG A 527 40.30 -29.67 17.27
C ARG A 527 40.68 -31.04 17.84
N VAL A 528 39.72 -31.94 17.99
CA VAL A 528 40.03 -33.37 18.03
C VAL A 528 40.33 -33.77 16.59
N ARG A 529 41.63 -33.82 16.25
CA ARG A 529 42.08 -34.47 15.03
C ARG A 529 41.63 -35.93 15.09
N ILE A 530 40.69 -36.30 14.25
CA ILE A 530 40.40 -37.70 13.95
C ILE A 530 41.65 -38.27 13.26
N PRO A 531 42.23 -39.40 13.72
CA PRO A 531 43.32 -40.04 12.99
C PRO A 531 42.79 -40.55 11.65
N ARG A 532 43.55 -40.33 10.57
CA ARG A 532 43.27 -40.99 9.29
C ARG A 532 43.40 -42.50 9.50
N ILE A 533 42.31 -43.22 9.27
CA ILE A 533 42.34 -44.66 9.03
C ILE A 533 42.84 -44.83 7.58
N GLY A 534 43.86 -45.67 7.42
CA GLY A 534 44.52 -45.97 6.14
C GLY A 534 43.72 -46.86 5.22
#